data_AF-A0A949K9V4-F1
#
_entry.id   AF-A0A949K9V4-F1
#
_cell.length_a   1.000
_cell.length_b   1.000
_cell.length_c   1.000
_cell.angle_alpha   90.00
_cell.angle_beta   90.00
_cell.angle_gamma   90.00
#
_symmetry.space_group_name_H-M   'P 1'
#
loop_
_entity.id
_entity.type
_entity.pdbx_description
1 polymer ?
#
loop_
_entity_poly.entity_id
_entity_poly.type
_entity_poly.pdbx_seq_one_letter_code
_entity_poly.pdbx_strand_id
1 'polypeptide(L)' 'MRAGREFPILRDGKVVAKVVPVAREPRKPGRFAHLSGNLPSDVFDHPLSETELQSWEGKHSFDGGK' A
#
# COMPACT_ATOMS: atom_id res chain seq x y z
N MET A 1 16.07 -18.07 24.68
CA MET A 1 16.21 -17.33 23.41
C MET A 1 16.71 -18.30 22.35
N ARG A 2 15.88 -18.69 21.36
CA ARG A 2 16.33 -19.49 20.20
C ARG A 2 16.67 -18.50 19.09
N ALA A 3 17.96 -18.34 18.79
CA ALA A 3 18.44 -17.51 17.69
C ALA A 3 17.76 -17.94 16.38
N GLY A 4 17.31 -16.96 15.58
CA GLY A 4 16.62 -17.19 14.31
C GLY A 4 17.44 -18.07 13.39
N ARG A 5 16.82 -19.11 12.83
CA ARG A 5 17.48 -20.03 11.89
C ARG A 5 17.64 -19.35 10.53
N GLU A 6 18.84 -19.39 9.99
CA GLU A 6 19.17 -18.87 8.66
C GLU A 6 19.10 -19.99 7.61
N PHE A 7 18.50 -19.73 6.45
CA PHE A 7 18.45 -20.68 5.33
C PHE A 7 18.98 -20.03 4.04
N PRO A 8 20.06 -20.57 3.44
CA PRO A 8 20.49 -20.14 2.11
C PRO A 8 19.56 -20.72 1.03
N ILE A 9 19.09 -19.89 0.11
CA ILE A 9 18.38 -20.36 -1.09
C ILE A 9 19.41 -20.50 -2.22
N LEU A 10 19.53 -21.73 -2.73
CA LEU A 10 20.43 -22.10 -3.82
C LEU A 10 19.66 -22.20 -5.14
N ARG A 11 20.28 -21.76 -6.24
CA ARG A 11 19.90 -22.07 -7.61
C ARG A 11 21.17 -22.42 -8.39
N ASP A 12 21.16 -23.53 -9.11
CA ASP A 12 22.31 -23.99 -9.92
C ASP A 12 23.64 -24.07 -9.11
N GLY A 13 23.55 -24.51 -7.85
CA GLY A 13 24.71 -24.62 -6.94
C GLY A 13 25.25 -23.28 -6.42
N LYS A 14 24.62 -22.14 -6.76
CA LYS A 14 25.00 -20.81 -6.29
C LYS A 14 23.93 -20.23 -5.36
N VAL A 15 24.36 -19.52 -4.33
CA VAL A 15 23.45 -18.82 -3.40
C VAL A 15 22.87 -17.62 -4.13
N VAL A 16 21.54 -17.56 -4.25
CA VAL A 16 20.84 -16.48 -4.97
C VAL A 16 20.16 -15.51 -4.00
N ALA A 17 19.76 -15.97 -2.81
CA ALA A 17 19.19 -15.11 -1.79
C ALA A 17 19.38 -15.68 -0.38
N LYS A 18 19.45 -14.79 0.61
CA LYS A 18 19.45 -15.12 2.03
C LYS A 18 18.08 -14.80 2.63
N VAL A 19 17.40 -15.79 3.19
CA VAL A 19 16.15 -15.55 3.94
C VAL A 19 16.52 -15.17 5.37
N VAL A 20 16.21 -13.95 5.75
CA VAL A 20 16.33 -13.45 7.11
C VAL A 20 14.95 -13.19 7.70
N PRO A 21 14.70 -13.58 8.97
CA PRO A 21 13.46 -13.22 9.64
C PRO A 21 13.44 -11.71 9.86
N VAL A 22 12.56 -11.02 9.14
CA VAL A 22 12.29 -9.59 9.36
C VAL A 22 11.17 -9.49 10.38
N ALA A 23 11.46 -8.92 11.54
CA ALA A 23 10.41 -8.49 12.47
C ALA A 23 9.59 -7.40 11.76
N ARG A 24 8.33 -7.71 11.43
CA ARG A 24 7.42 -6.72 10.85
C ARG A 24 6.91 -5.83 11.98
N GLU A 25 7.34 -4.57 11.98
CA GLU A 25 6.67 -3.59 12.84
C GLU A 25 5.21 -3.44 12.39
N PRO A 26 4.26 -3.37 13.34
CA PRO A 26 2.87 -3.10 13.01
C PRO A 26 2.76 -1.72 12.36
N ARG A 27 2.00 -1.63 11.25
CA ARG A 27 1.74 -0.34 10.60
C ARG A 27 1.01 0.57 11.58
N LYS A 28 1.60 1.71 11.90
CA LYS A 28 0.97 2.75 12.71
C LYS A 28 0.23 3.72 11.77
N PRO A 29 -1.04 4.07 12.05
CA PRO A 29 -1.72 5.11 11.28
C PRO A 29 -0.90 6.40 11.28
N GLY A 30 -0.73 6.99 10.10
CA GLY A 30 0.06 8.21 9.92
C GLY A 30 -0.74 9.48 10.24
N ARG A 31 -0.50 10.54 9.47
CA ARG A 31 -1.16 11.86 9.59
C ARG A 31 -2.69 11.79 9.70
N PHE A 32 -3.31 10.76 9.14
CA PHE A 32 -4.76 10.57 9.10
C PHE A 32 -5.27 9.54 10.13
N ALA A 33 -4.57 9.34 11.25
CA ALA A 33 -5.00 8.42 12.30
C ALA A 33 -6.45 8.67 12.78
N HIS A 34 -6.88 9.93 12.84
CA HIS A 34 -8.22 10.35 13.26
C HIS A 34 -9.34 9.92 12.30
N LEU A 35 -9.03 9.51 11.06
CA LEU A 35 -10.00 8.94 10.13
C LEU A 35 -10.23 7.45 10.38
N SER A 36 -9.34 6.79 11.13
CA SER A 36 -9.47 5.38 11.48
C SER A 36 -10.69 5.18 12.37
N GLY A 37 -11.70 4.45 11.89
CA GLY A 37 -12.95 4.18 12.62
C GLY A 37 -14.08 5.20 12.41
N ASN A 38 -13.82 6.30 11.68
CA ASN A 38 -14.82 7.34 11.37
C ASN A 38 -15.27 7.33 9.90
N LEU A 39 -14.69 6.46 9.07
CA LEU A 39 -15.10 6.28 7.69
C LEU A 39 -16.39 5.44 7.64
N PRO A 40 -17.38 5.81 6.81
CA PRO A 40 -18.52 4.96 6.52
C PRO A 40 -18.05 3.59 6.04
N SER A 41 -18.71 2.51 6.48
CA SER A 41 -18.30 1.14 6.17
C SER A 41 -18.36 0.80 4.68
N ASP A 42 -19.20 1.51 3.94
CA ASP A 42 -19.54 1.29 2.54
C ASP A 42 -18.90 2.32 1.59
N VAL A 43 -18.02 3.19 2.11
CA VAL A 43 -17.45 4.30 1.34
C VAL A 43 -16.68 3.85 0.08
N PHE A 44 -16.21 2.60 0.04
CA PHE A 44 -15.50 2.01 -1.09
C PHE A 44 -16.33 0.98 -1.88
N ASP A 45 -17.57 0.73 -1.46
CA ASP A 45 -18.45 -0.26 -2.10
C ASP A 45 -19.39 0.37 -3.14
N HIS A 46 -19.48 1.70 -3.16
CA HIS A 46 -20.28 2.44 -4.13
C HIS A 46 -19.43 2.89 -5.32
N PRO A 47 -20.00 2.86 -6.54
CA PRO A 47 -19.32 3.45 -7.69
C PRO A 47 -19.11 4.95 -7.46
N LEU A 48 -18.01 5.46 -8.02
CA LEU A 48 -17.77 6.90 -8.07
C LEU A 48 -18.92 7.60 -8.80
N SER A 49 -19.23 8.81 -8.36
CA SER A 49 -20.20 9.64 -9.06
C SER A 49 -19.69 10.02 -10.45
N GLU A 50 -20.62 10.29 -11.37
CA GLU A 50 -20.28 10.75 -12.73
C GLU A 50 -19.36 11.97 -12.72
N THR A 51 -19.61 12.93 -11.82
CA THR A 51 -18.77 14.12 -11.65
C THR A 51 -17.34 13.79 -11.21
N GLU A 52 -17.18 12.82 -10.30
CA GLU A 52 -15.85 12.36 -9.90
C GLU A 52 -15.16 11.64 -11.06
N LEU A 53 -15.83 10.73 -11.76
CA LEU A 53 -15.28 10.06 -12.95
C LEU A 53 -14.78 11.07 -13.99
N GLN A 54 -15.58 12.10 -14.27
CA GLN A 54 -15.21 13.18 -15.17
C GLN A 54 -13.96 13.96 -14.72
N SER A 55 -13.76 14.09 -13.41
CA SER A 55 -12.56 14.70 -12.84
C SER A 55 -11.32 13.83 -13.12
N TRP A 56 -11.45 12.50 -12.99
CA TRP A 56 -10.38 11.54 -13.33
C TRP A 56 -10.08 11.50 -14.83
N GLU A 57 -11.08 11.72 -15.69
CA GLU A 57 -10.93 11.86 -17.15
C GLU A 57 -10.31 13.20 -17.57
N GLY A 58 -10.09 14.10 -16.61
CA GLY A 58 -9.44 15.39 -16.84
C GLY A 58 -10.37 16.49 -17.34
N LYS A 59 -11.71 16.34 -17.25
CA LYS A 59 -12.65 17.43 -17.60
C LYS A 59 -12.44 18.70 -16.77
N HIS A 60 -11.88 18.55 -15.57
CA HIS A 60 -11.55 19.65 -14.66
C HIS A 60 -10.05 19.83 -14.47
N SER A 61 -9.22 19.10 -15.22
CA SER A 61 -7.79 19.37 -15.26
C SER A 61 -7.57 20.73 -15.90
N PHE A 62 -6.97 21.65 -15.15
CA PHE A 62 -6.58 22.94 -15.67
C PHE A 62 -5.46 22.72 -16.69
N ASP A 63 -5.78 22.80 -17.99
CA ASP A 63 -4.76 22.85 -19.03
C ASP A 63 -4.11 24.24 -18.93
N GLY A 64 -2.95 24.29 -18.26
CA GLY A 64 -2.20 25.51 -18.00
C GLY A 64 -1.66 26.12 -19.30
N GLY A 65 -2.54 26.64 -20.14
CA GLY A 65 -2.23 27.38 -21.35
C GLY A 65 -2.22 28.88 -21.07
N LYS A 66 -1.08 29.41 -20.64
CA LYS A 66 -0.24 30.40 -21.37
C LYS A 66 0.84 31.00 -20.47
#